data_AF-A0A6G0VLL8-F1
#
_entry.id   AF-A0A6G0VLL8-F1
#
_cell.length_a   1.000
_cell.length_b   1.000
_cell.length_c   1.000
_cell.angle_alpha   90.00
_cell.angle_beta   90.00
_cell.angle_gamma   90.00
#
_symmetry.space_group_name_H-M   'P 1'
#
loop_
_entity.id
_entity.type
_entity.pdbx_description
1 polymer ?
#
loop_
_entity_poly.entity_id
_entity_poly.type
_entity_poly.pdbx_seq_one_letter_code
_entity_poly.pdbx_strand_id
1 'polypeptide(L)' 'CPWVSIKGTKYKPKLVLTLDIHENDLPIFGIIEDIVLFNDTLVIFKCKRTNTVAFDDHVFSYE' A
#
# COMPACT_ATOMS: atom_id res chain seq x y z
N CYS A 1 0.69 2.50 -17.93
CA CYS A 1 -0.08 1.55 -17.11
C CYS A 1 -1.45 2.16 -16.79
N PRO A 2 -2.55 1.49 -17.15
CA PRO A 2 -3.90 1.93 -16.79
C PRO A 2 -4.14 1.83 -15.28
N TRP A 3 -5.09 2.61 -14.77
CA TRP A 3 -5.56 2.51 -13.40
C TRP A 3 -6.54 1.33 -13.26
N VAL A 4 -6.49 0.66 -12.12
CA VAL A 4 -7.42 -0.41 -11.73
C VAL A 4 -8.30 0.11 -10.60
N SER A 5 -9.62 -0.02 -10.73
CA SER A 5 -10.58 0.39 -9.70
C SER A 5 -11.04 -0.84 -8.91
N ILE A 6 -10.81 -0.84 -7.60
CA ILE A 6 -11.18 -1.95 -6.70
C ILE A 6 -11.91 -1.34 -5.51
N LYS A 7 -13.18 -1.74 -5.29
CA LYS A 7 -14.03 -1.24 -4.21
C LYS A 7 -14.04 0.30 -4.08
N GLY A 8 -14.06 1.01 -5.21
CA GLY A 8 -14.10 2.48 -5.25
C GLY A 8 -12.72 3.17 -5.12
N THR A 9 -11.65 2.43 -4.82
CA THR A 9 -10.29 2.97 -4.75
C THR A 9 -9.54 2.68 -6.06
N LYS A 10 -8.75 3.65 -6.54
CA LYS A 10 -7.96 3.52 -7.76
C LYS A 10 -6.50 3.19 -7.44
N TYR A 11 -5.98 2.17 -8.11
CA TYR A 11 -4.63 1.67 -7.95
C TYR A 11 -3.89 1.66 -9.29
N LYS A 12 -2.57 1.76 -9.25
CA LYS A 12 -1.68 1.56 -10.38
C LYS A 12 -0.32 1.07 -9.88
N PRO A 13 0.49 0.43 -10.73
CA PRO A 13 1.89 0.14 -10.42
C PRO A 13 2.64 1.41 -9.96
N LYS A 14 3.61 1.22 -9.05
CA LYS A 14 4.44 2.22 -8.38
C LYS A 14 3.75 3.06 -7.29
N LEU A 15 2.49 2.80 -6.95
CA LEU A 15 1.90 3.39 -5.75
C LEU A 15 2.44 2.72 -4.49
N VAL A 16 2.55 3.50 -3.41
CA VAL A 16 2.86 3.02 -2.07
C VAL A 16 1.55 2.71 -1.36
N LEU A 17 1.46 1.53 -0.77
CA LEU A 17 0.37 1.07 0.10
C LEU A 17 0.89 0.94 1.52
N THR A 18 0.07 1.29 2.49
CA THR A 18 0.25 0.86 3.88
C THR A 18 -0.40 -0.52 4.03
N LEU A 19 0.37 -1.55 4.33
CA LEU A 19 -0.05 -2.95 4.30
C LEU A 19 -0.59 -3.42 5.65
N ASP A 20 0.16 -3.17 6.72
CA ASP A 20 -0.20 -3.58 8.07
C ASP A 20 -0.07 -2.36 8.98
N ILE A 21 -1.20 -1.97 9.57
CA ILE A 21 -1.30 -0.93 10.60
C ILE A 21 -1.81 -1.66 11.83
N HIS A 22 -0.89 -2.13 12.67
CA HIS A 22 -1.22 -2.65 13.98
C HIS A 22 -1.00 -1.56 15.01
N GLU A 23 -1.90 -1.48 15.98
CA GLU A 23 -1.75 -0.59 17.13
C GLU A 23 -0.45 -1.01 17.85
N ASN A 24 0.55 -0.13 17.88
CA ASN A 24 1.90 -0.29 18.45
C ASN A 24 3.04 -0.78 17.52
N ASP A 25 2.78 -1.15 16.26
CA ASP A 25 3.86 -1.47 15.31
C ASP A 25 4.14 -0.31 14.35
N LEU A 26 5.38 -0.21 13.87
CA LEU A 26 5.69 0.68 12.75
C LEU A 26 4.89 0.22 11.51
N PRO A 27 4.24 1.15 10.79
CA PRO A 27 3.46 0.79 9.62
C PRO A 27 4.34 0.11 8.59
N ILE A 28 3.85 -0.95 7.95
CA ILE A 28 4.56 -1.60 6.85
C ILE A 28 4.11 -0.96 5.54
N PHE A 29 5.05 -0.54 4.70
CA PHE A 29 4.75 -0.04 3.37
C PHE A 29 5.13 -1.05 2.29
N GLY A 30 4.38 -1.04 1.19
CA GLY A 30 4.65 -1.83 0.00
C GLY A 30 4.45 -1.02 -1.27
N ILE A 31 5.40 -1.11 -2.21
CA ILE A 31 5.26 -0.49 -3.53
C ILE A 31 4.64 -1.51 -4.47
N ILE A 32 3.52 -1.16 -5.11
CA ILE A 32 2.85 -2.03 -6.08
C ILE A 32 3.78 -2.24 -7.29
N GLU A 33 4.19 -3.47 -7.55
CA GLU A 33 4.86 -3.85 -8.79
C GLU A 33 3.84 -4.22 -9.86
N ASP A 34 2.83 -5.01 -9.49
CA ASP A 34 1.79 -5.48 -10.39
C ASP A 34 0.46 -5.76 -9.66
N ILE A 35 -0.64 -5.76 -10.40
CA ILE A 35 -1.99 -6.05 -9.91
C ILE A 35 -2.61 -7.10 -10.83
N VAL A 36 -2.90 -8.27 -10.30
CA VAL A 36 -3.42 -9.40 -11.08
C VAL A 36 -4.78 -9.87 -10.55
N LEU A 37 -5.64 -10.32 -11.46
CA LEU A 37 -6.90 -10.97 -11.14
C LEU A 37 -6.72 -12.49 -11.30
N PHE A 38 -6.87 -13.22 -10.21
CA PHE A 38 -6.77 -14.67 -10.17
C PHE A 38 -8.16 -15.30 -10.09
N ASN A 39 -8.44 -16.25 -11.00
CA ASN A 39 -9.73 -16.95 -11.12
C ASN A 39 -10.96 -16.02 -11.11
N ASP A 40 -10.86 -14.84 -11.72
CA ASP A 40 -11.92 -13.82 -11.81
C ASP A 40 -12.55 -13.37 -10.49
N THR A 41 -11.98 -13.75 -9.36
CA THR A 41 -12.59 -13.62 -8.03
C THR A 41 -11.65 -12.98 -7.02
N LEU A 42 -10.35 -13.17 -7.17
CA LEU A 42 -9.35 -12.70 -6.22
C LEU A 42 -8.42 -11.69 -6.89
N VAL A 43 -8.38 -10.48 -6.34
CA VAL A 43 -7.38 -9.47 -6.75
C VAL A 43 -6.14 -9.62 -5.87
N ILE A 44 -4.99 -9.81 -6.51
CA ILE A 44 -3.70 -9.97 -5.84
C ILE A 44 -2.81 -8.80 -6.20
N PHE A 45 -2.23 -8.16 -5.19
CA PHE A 45 -1.24 -7.12 -5.34
C PHE A 45 0.15 -7.74 -5.15
N LYS A 46 0.98 -7.69 -6.18
CA LYS A 46 2.41 -8.01 -6.05
C LYS A 46 3.12 -6.75 -5.60
N CYS A 47 3.62 -6.75 -4.37
CA CYS A 47 4.25 -5.57 -3.76
C CYS A 47 5.71 -5.84 -3.40
N LYS A 48 6.58 -4.85 -3.64
CA LYS A 48 7.90 -4.78 -3.01
C LYS A 48 7.74 -4.19 -1.62
N ARG A 49 7.89 -5.02 -0.59
CA ARG A 49 7.85 -4.58 0.82
C ARG A 49 9.04 -3.67 1.13
N THR A 50 8.79 -2.62 1.90
CA THR A 50 9.81 -1.73 2.45
C THR A 50 9.79 -1.77 3.96
N ASN A 51 10.95 -1.60 4.59
CA ASN A 51 11.06 -1.51 6.04
C ASN A 51 10.99 -0.04 6.45
N THR A 52 10.14 0.25 7.42
CA THR A 52 10.00 1.58 8.00
C THR A 52 11.15 1.82 8.96
N VAL A 53 11.99 2.81 8.65
CA VAL A 53 13.17 3.15 9.47
C VAL A 53 12.86 4.22 10.52
N ALA A 54 11.90 5.08 10.23
CA ALA A 54 11.33 6.07 11.13
C ALA A 54 9.92 6.40 10.64
N PHE A 55 8.98 6.54 11.56
CA PHE A 55 7.65 7.06 11.31
C PHE A 55 7.38 8.06 12.43
N ASP A 56 7.39 9.34 12.09
CA ASP A 56 7.24 10.43 13.05
C ASP A 56 5.85 11.05 12.86
N ASP A 57 4.90 10.64 13.71
CA ASP A 57 3.55 11.21 13.76
C ASP A 57 3.55 12.67 14.31
N HIS A 58 4.67 13.14 14.87
CA HIS A 58 4.80 14.47 15.49
C HIS A 58 5.47 15.54 14.61
N VAL A 59 6.06 15.17 13.47
CA VAL A 59 6.64 16.16 12.52
C VAL A 59 5.59 17.03 11.85
N PHE A 60 4.31 16.61 11.82
CA PHE A 60 3.21 17.36 11.20
C PHE A 60 2.14 17.87 12.18
N SER A 61 2.33 17.73 13.50
CA SER A 61 1.37 18.21 14.52
C SER A 61 1.70 19.60 15.12
N TYR A 62 2.49 20.40 14.42
CA TYR A 62 2.70 21.82 14.72
C TYR A 62 2.43 22.67 13.47
N GLU A 63 1.16 22.82 13.11
CA GLU A 63 0.60 24.05 12.52
C GLU A 63 -0.70 24.41 13.24
#